data_AF-M3VC02-F1
#
_entry.id   AF-M3VC02-F1
#
_cell.length_a   1.000
_cell.length_b   1.000
_cell.length_c   1.000
_cell.angle_alpha   90.00
_cell.angle_beta   90.00
_cell.angle_gamma   90.00
#
_symmetry.space_group_name_H-M   'P 1'
#
loop_
_entity.id
_entity.type
_entity.pdbx_description
1 polymer ?
#
loop_
_entity_poly.entity_id
_entity_poly.type
_entity_poly.pdbx_seq_one_letter_code
_entity_poly.pdbx_strand_id
1 'polypeptide(L)' 'MTRRRRPTRKCDSCARGTRSVTGYCTDHRPADAIPFVHRVPGDSISFAGLTFTSSQARRLADALHDALDEGHI' A
#
# COMPACT_ATOMS: atom_id res chain seq x y z
N MET A 1 20.99 2.88 7.10
CA MET A 1 20.01 3.44 8.05
C MET A 1 18.93 4.21 7.28
N THR A 2 17.77 3.62 7.05
CA THR A 2 16.68 4.31 6.35
C THR A 2 16.04 5.33 7.29
N ARG A 3 16.22 6.63 7.00
CA ARG A 3 15.49 7.70 7.71
C ARG A 3 13.99 7.43 7.55
N ARG A 4 13.35 6.89 8.60
CA ARG A 4 11.89 6.76 8.65
C ARG A 4 11.32 8.17 8.60
N ARG A 5 10.93 8.63 7.41
CA ARG A 5 10.25 9.92 7.24
C ARG A 5 9.04 9.93 8.18
N ARG A 6 8.97 10.96 9.03
CA ARG A 6 7.90 11.12 10.02
C ARG A 6 6.56 11.08 9.26
N PRO A 7 5.57 10.30 9.72
CA PRO A 7 4.23 10.35 9.13
C PRO A 7 3.74 11.81 9.19
N THR A 8 3.39 12.35 8.02
CA THR A 8 2.95 13.75 7.88
C THR A 8 1.48 13.91 8.23
N ARG A 9 0.72 12.82 8.26
CA ARG A 9 -0.72 12.80 8.52
C ARG A 9 -1.02 12.05 9.81
N LYS A 10 -2.11 12.44 10.47
CA LYS A 10 -2.68 11.72 11.61
C LYS A 10 -3.88 10.92 11.13
N CYS A 11 -4.16 9.82 11.81
CA CYS A 11 -5.37 9.04 11.62
C CYS A 11 -6.58 9.89 12.00
N ASP A 12 -7.59 9.99 11.14
CA ASP A 12 -8.79 10.79 11.43
C ASP A 12 -9.61 10.22 12.60
N SER A 13 -9.52 8.92 12.87
CA SER A 13 -10.25 8.27 13.97
C SER A 13 -9.51 8.24 15.30
N CYS A 14 -8.17 8.19 15.31
CA CYS A 14 -7.40 7.91 16.53
C CYS A 14 -6.12 8.73 16.69
N ALA A 15 -5.89 9.71 15.81
CA ALA A 15 -4.74 10.60 15.78
C ALA A 15 -3.35 9.93 15.67
N ARG A 16 -3.26 8.59 15.56
CA ARG A 16 -2.00 7.86 15.30
C ARG A 16 -1.37 8.33 14.00
N GLY A 17 -0.05 8.45 13.95
CA GLY A 17 0.64 8.82 12.71
C GLY A 17 0.35 7.81 11.60
N THR A 18 -0.18 8.28 10.48
CA THR A 18 -0.49 7.44 9.31
C THR A 18 0.23 7.93 8.07
N ARG A 19 0.52 6.98 7.17
CA ARG A 19 1.00 7.24 5.81
C ARG A 19 -0.07 6.90 4.76
N SER A 20 -1.26 6.49 5.20
CA SER A 20 -2.35 6.19 4.28
C SER A 20 -2.77 7.43 3.50
N VAL A 21 -3.08 7.23 2.22
CA VAL A 21 -3.70 8.26 1.39
C VAL A 21 -5.10 8.59 1.91
N THR A 22 -5.79 7.58 2.46
CA THR A 22 -7.16 7.69 2.98
C THR A 22 -7.26 8.33 4.36
N GLY A 23 -6.17 8.75 4.99
CA GLY A 23 -6.22 9.41 6.30
C GLY A 23 -6.47 8.48 7.49
N TYR A 24 -6.62 7.16 7.29
CA TYR A 24 -6.81 6.20 8.37
C TYR A 24 -5.53 5.38 8.67
N CYS A 25 -5.35 4.91 9.91
CA CYS A 25 -4.30 3.93 10.24
C CYS A 25 -4.75 2.51 9.90
N THR A 26 -3.83 1.54 9.98
CA THR A 26 -4.11 0.13 9.61
C THR A 26 -5.33 -0.44 10.35
N ASP A 27 -5.55 -0.05 11.61
CA ASP A 27 -6.66 -0.54 12.43
C ASP A 27 -8.02 0.10 12.09
N HIS A 28 -8.02 1.35 11.59
CA HIS A 28 -9.25 2.12 11.32
C HIS A 28 -9.53 2.30 9.83
N ARG A 29 -8.72 1.69 8.95
CA ARG A 29 -8.95 1.81 7.52
C ARG A 29 -10.25 1.10 7.15
N PRO A 30 -11.06 1.66 6.25
CA PRO A 30 -12.15 0.93 5.62
C PRO A 30 -11.63 -0.36 4.98
N ALA A 31 -12.42 -1.44 5.02
CA ALA A 31 -12.00 -2.74 4.47
C ALA A 31 -11.71 -2.67 2.96
N ASP A 32 -12.38 -1.74 2.28
CA ASP A 32 -12.27 -1.41 0.86
C ASP A 32 -11.13 -0.42 0.53
N ALA A 33 -10.44 0.14 1.53
CA ALA A 33 -9.37 1.09 1.29
C ALA A 33 -8.08 0.42 0.80
N ILE A 34 -7.59 0.84 -0.37
CA ILE A 34 -6.32 0.36 -0.92
C ILE A 34 -5.15 0.73 0.03
N PRO A 35 -4.35 -0.25 0.48
CA PRO A 35 -3.17 -0.01 1.32
C PRO A 35 -2.17 0.93 0.64
N PHE A 36 -1.49 1.75 1.44
CA PHE A 36 -0.46 2.66 0.92
C PHE A 36 0.70 1.90 0.28
N VAL A 37 0.97 2.20 -0.99
CA VAL A 37 2.13 1.70 -1.75
C VAL A 37 3.29 2.67 -1.56
N HIS A 38 4.47 2.17 -1.17
CA HIS A 38 5.66 3.01 -1.08
C HIS A 38 6.93 2.33 -1.56
N ARG A 39 7.84 3.15 -2.10
CA ARG A 39 9.17 2.72 -2.53
C ARG A 39 10.07 2.46 -1.31
N VAL A 40 10.77 1.34 -1.36
CA VAL A 40 11.81 0.93 -0.43
C VAL A 40 13.16 1.04 -1.18
N PRO A 41 14.27 1.40 -0.50
CA PRO A 41 15.58 1.43 -1.14
C PRO A 41 15.95 0.09 -1.77
N GLY A 42 16.68 0.13 -2.88
CA GLY A 42 17.04 -1.08 -3.64
C GLY A 42 15.94 -1.55 -4.58
N ASP A 43 15.24 -0.62 -5.23
CA ASP A 43 14.27 -0.89 -6.30
C ASP A 43 13.14 -1.87 -5.91
N SER A 44 12.61 -1.67 -4.71
CA SER A 44 11.52 -2.47 -4.16
C SER A 44 10.31 -1.61 -3.81
N ILE A 45 9.14 -2.23 -3.82
CA ILE A 45 7.85 -1.62 -3.46
C ILE A 45 7.29 -2.39 -2.27
N SER A 46 6.80 -1.68 -1.26
CA SER A 46 6.04 -2.30 -0.17
C SER A 46 4.57 -1.90 -0.26
N PHE A 47 3.71 -2.92 -0.19
CA PHE A 47 2.25 -2.85 -0.26
C PHE A 47 1.65 -3.84 0.73
N ALA A 48 0.67 -3.41 1.52
CA ALA A 48 -0.02 -4.26 2.50
C ALA A 48 0.89 -5.01 3.49
N GLY A 49 2.09 -4.50 3.79
CA GLY A 49 3.07 -5.17 4.65
C GLY A 49 3.95 -6.20 3.93
N LEU A 50 3.67 -6.48 2.65
CA LEU A 50 4.54 -7.26 1.78
C LEU A 50 5.54 -6.35 1.08
N THR A 51 6.70 -6.89 0.71
CA THR A 51 7.71 -6.19 -0.08
C THR A 51 7.99 -7.00 -1.33
N PHE A 52 7.95 -6.33 -2.48
CA PHE A 52 8.13 -6.89 -3.80
C PHE A 52 9.30 -6.19 -4.48
N THR A 53 10.05 -6.90 -5.31
CA THR A 53 10.91 -6.25 -6.30
C THR A 53 10.04 -5.52 -7.33
N SER A 54 10.61 -4.57 -8.07
CA SER A 54 9.89 -3.90 -9.18
C SER A 54 9.29 -4.89 -10.19
N SER A 55 9.99 -5.99 -10.50
CA SER A 55 9.48 -7.01 -11.43
C SER A 55 8.33 -7.82 -10.86
N GLN A 56 8.38 -8.18 -9.57
CA GLN A 56 7.29 -8.87 -8.89
C GLN A 56 6.06 -7.97 -8.77
N ALA A 57 6.24 -6.69 -8.45
CA ALA A 57 5.15 -5.73 -8.34
C ALA A 57 4.40 -5.54 -9.67
N ARG A 58 5.13 -5.52 -10.80
CA ARG A 58 4.51 -5.45 -12.14
C ARG A 58 3.70 -6.70 -12.46
N ARG A 59 4.27 -7.89 -12.23
CA ARG A 59 3.55 -9.16 -12.43
C ARG A 59 2.29 -9.27 -11.57
N LEU A 60 2.33 -8.76 -10.34
CA LEU A 60 1.15 -8.70 -9.48
C LEU A 60 0.08 -7.78 -10.08
N ALA A 61 0.47 -6.61 -10.62
CA ALA A 61 -0.46 -5.71 -11.27
C ALA A 61 -1.11 -6.36 -12.51
N ASP A 62 -0.31 -7.04 -13.34
CA ASP A 62 -0.81 -7.76 -14.52
C ASP A 62 -1.81 -8.86 -14.11
N ALA A 63 -1.48 -9.69 -13.10
CA ALA A 63 -2.37 -10.73 -12.60
C ALA A 63 -3.68 -10.17 -12.00
N LEU A 64 -3.66 -8.97 -11.42
CA LEU A 64 -4.88 -8.30 -10.97
C LEU A 64 -5.75 -7.85 -12.14
N HIS A 65 -5.15 -7.40 -13.25
CA HIS A 65 -5.90 -7.08 -14.47
C HIS A 65 -6.52 -8.33 -15.07
N ASP A 66 -5.73 -9.40 -15.26
CA ASP A 66 -6.20 -10.67 -15.82
C ASP A 66 -7.40 -11.22 -15.02
N ALA A 67 -7.32 -11.21 -13.68
CA ALA A 67 -8.40 -11.71 -12.82
C ALA A 67 -9.69 -10.87 -12.90
N LEU A 68 -9.60 -9.57 -13.19
CA LEU A 68 -10.78 -8.71 -13.37
C LEU A 68 -11.45 -8.93 -14.73
N ASP A 69 -10.66 -9.25 -15.75
CA ASP A 69 -11.15 -9.57 -17.09
C ASP A 69 -11.79 -10.97 -17.13
N GLU A 70 -11.23 -11.94 -16.40
CA GLU A 70 -11.83 -13.27 -16.23
C GLU A 70 -13.15 -13.26 -15.45
N GLY A 71 -13.35 -12.30 -14.55
CA GLY A 71 -14.58 -12.17 -13.76
C GLY A 71 -15.76 -11.53 -14.49
N HIS A 72 -15.59 -11.09 -15.74
CA HIS A 72 -16.61 -10.39 -16.54
C HIS A 72 -17.40 -11.29 -17.52
N ILE A 73 -17.32 -12.62 -17.37
CA ILE A 73 -18.11 -13.62 -18.12
C ILE A 73 -19.27 -14.18 -17.31
#